data_AF-A0A7S1MKK1-F1
#
_entry.id   AF-A0A7S1MKK1-F1
#
_cell.length_a   1.000
_cell.length_b   1.000
_cell.length_c   1.000
_cell.angle_alpha   90.00
_cell.angle_beta   90.00
_cell.angle_gamma   90.00
#
_symmetry.space_group_name_H-M   'P 1'
#
loop_
_entity.id
_entity.type
_entity.pdbx_description
1 polymer ?
#
loop_
_entity_poly.entity_id
_entity_poly.type
_entity_poly.pdbx_seq_one_letter_code
_entity_poly.pdbx_strand_id
1 'polypeptide(L)'
;SFNHTVTVGASPPPAADSLRLWLFDSGGNHLEQPELKYHTFSPAAVEGYRTLSAKLPKAGCSLAYFHIPLPQCAGLQPVAGQQRTFDAALLSGMVPRPWRWEPFTSLVRLLGKDRVVGSSKLESGLFAALAERADVRACFFGHDHFSDAVFLAQGIYFAY
;
A
#
# COMPACT_ATOMS: atom_id res chain seq x y z
N SER A 1 10.76 15.58 0.18
CA SER A 1 10.03 14.34 -0.16
C SER A 1 10.02 14.20 -1.67
N PHE A 2 10.37 13.01 -2.16
CA PHE A 2 10.55 12.69 -3.58
C PHE A 2 9.24 12.16 -4.16
N ASN A 3 8.75 12.75 -5.26
CA ASN A 3 7.57 12.27 -6.01
C ASN A 3 7.91 12.29 -7.50
N HIS A 4 8.52 11.22 -7.99
CA HIS A 4 8.92 11.16 -9.39
C HIS A 4 7.94 10.29 -10.15
N THR A 5 7.78 10.59 -11.43
CA THR A 5 7.11 9.70 -12.37
C THR A 5 8.05 9.39 -13.51
N VAL A 6 8.00 8.14 -13.96
CA VAL A 6 8.72 7.66 -15.13
C VAL A 6 7.68 7.03 -16.06
N THR A 7 7.67 7.44 -17.32
CA THR A 7 6.85 6.79 -18.35
C THR A 7 7.76 5.98 -19.26
N VAL A 8 7.49 4.69 -19.38
CA VAL A 8 8.26 3.73 -20.21
C VAL A 8 7.38 3.30 -21.37
N GLY A 9 7.87 3.40 -22.61
CA GLY A 9 7.14 3.00 -23.83
C GLY A 9 8.06 2.93 -25.04
N ALA A 10 7.62 2.26 -26.11
CA ALA A 10 8.41 2.10 -27.35
C ALA A 10 8.48 3.40 -28.13
N SER A 11 9.64 3.85 -28.63
CA SER A 11 9.71 5.14 -29.37
C SER A 11 9.35 5.01 -30.86
N PRO A 12 8.46 5.86 -31.42
CA PRO A 12 7.57 6.81 -30.74
C PRO A 12 6.29 6.11 -30.26
N PRO A 13 5.88 6.18 -28.98
CA PRO A 13 4.72 5.43 -28.55
C PRO A 13 3.49 6.32 -28.62
N PRO A 14 2.37 5.86 -29.19
CA PRO A 14 1.09 6.38 -28.74
C PRO A 14 1.01 6.14 -27.22
N ALA A 15 0.53 7.13 -26.46
CA ALA A 15 0.46 7.05 -25.00
C ALA A 15 -0.26 5.77 -24.48
N ALA A 16 -1.12 5.17 -25.31
CA ALA A 16 -1.81 3.91 -25.08
C ALA A 16 -0.89 2.68 -24.91
N ASP A 17 0.34 2.70 -25.44
CA ASP A 17 1.30 1.59 -25.31
C ASP A 17 2.40 1.89 -24.29
N SER A 18 2.16 2.88 -23.43
CA SER A 18 3.11 3.29 -22.39
C SER A 18 2.66 2.83 -20.99
N LEU A 19 3.64 2.52 -20.16
CA LEU A 19 3.49 2.24 -18.74
C LEU A 19 3.99 3.46 -17.94
N ARG A 20 3.15 4.01 -17.08
CA ARG A 20 3.53 5.06 -16.14
C ARG A 20 3.77 4.50 -14.76
N LEU A 21 4.92 4.81 -14.19
CA LEU A 21 5.29 4.49 -12.82
C LEU A 21 5.20 5.78 -12.00
N TRP A 22 4.42 5.75 -10.92
CA TRP A 22 4.35 6.79 -9.91
C TRP A 22 5.15 6.32 -8.69
N LEU A 23 6.20 7.04 -8.33
CA LEU A 23 7.10 6.69 -7.24
C LEU A 23 6.88 7.69 -6.11
N PHE A 24 6.26 7.22 -5.02
CA PHE A 24 5.91 8.06 -3.89
C PHE A 24 6.80 7.75 -2.67
N ASP A 25 7.27 8.81 -2.02
CA ASP A 25 7.87 8.76 -0.71
C ASP A 25 6.78 8.71 0.38
N SER A 26 6.57 7.54 0.97
CA SER A 26 5.61 7.32 2.06
C SER A 26 6.15 7.70 3.45
N GLY A 27 7.39 8.18 3.54
CA GLY A 27 8.08 8.47 4.80
C GLY A 27 8.64 7.23 5.50
N GLY A 28 8.71 7.28 6.83
CA GLY A 28 9.29 6.25 7.69
C GLY A 28 8.49 6.01 8.98
N ASN A 29 9.18 5.58 10.02
CA ASN A 29 8.58 5.36 11.34
C ASN A 29 8.34 6.69 12.09
N HIS A 30 7.22 6.80 12.80
CA HIS A 30 6.97 7.89 13.74
C HIS A 30 7.69 7.62 15.06
N LEU A 31 8.90 8.16 15.22
CA LEU A 31 9.71 7.97 16.43
C LEU A 31 9.17 8.76 17.65
N GLU A 32 8.59 9.93 17.39
CA GLU A 32 8.08 10.84 18.43
C GLU A 32 6.66 10.49 18.89
N GLN A 33 5.89 9.81 18.05
CA GLN A 33 4.49 9.43 18.28
C GLN A 33 4.29 7.94 17.91
N PRO A 34 4.79 7.01 18.74
CA PRO A 34 4.77 5.57 18.44
C PRO A 34 3.37 5.00 18.20
N GLU A 35 2.33 5.64 18.74
CA GLU A 35 0.93 5.28 18.53
C GLU A 35 0.48 5.42 17.08
N LEU A 36 1.08 6.34 16.30
CA LEU A 36 0.82 6.52 14.87
C LEU A 36 1.53 5.48 14.01
N LYS A 37 2.56 4.82 14.56
CA LYS A 37 3.46 3.84 13.93
C LYS A 37 4.28 4.40 12.77
N TYR A 38 3.62 4.85 11.71
CA TYR A 38 4.26 5.21 10.45
C TYR A 38 3.75 6.53 9.90
N HIS A 39 4.66 7.29 9.32
CA HIS A 39 4.33 8.47 8.53
C HIS A 39 3.43 8.11 7.34
N THR A 40 2.89 9.13 6.70
CA THR A 40 2.10 9.03 5.48
C THR A 40 2.58 10.05 4.46
N PHE A 41 2.01 10.02 3.25
CA PHE A 41 2.35 10.92 2.17
C PHE A 41 2.09 12.38 2.54
N SER A 42 3.11 13.23 2.34
CA SER A 42 2.97 14.67 2.57
C SER A 42 1.86 15.30 1.70
N PRO A 43 1.17 16.35 2.15
CA PRO A 43 0.16 17.04 1.34
C PRO A 43 0.70 17.50 -0.03
N ALA A 44 1.96 17.96 -0.08
CA ALA A 44 2.63 18.35 -1.32
C ALA A 44 2.80 17.18 -2.32
N ALA A 45 2.97 15.95 -1.82
CA ALA A 45 3.05 14.76 -2.66
C ALA A 45 1.73 14.44 -3.34
N VAL A 46 0.65 14.49 -2.57
CA VAL A 46 -0.71 14.24 -3.07
C VAL A 46 -1.11 15.32 -4.08
N GLU A 47 -0.83 16.59 -3.78
CA GLU A 47 -1.13 17.70 -4.69
C GLU A 47 -0.27 17.66 -5.96
N GLY A 48 1.02 17.31 -5.82
CA GLY A 48 1.90 17.09 -6.97
C GLY A 48 1.36 16.02 -7.91
N TYR A 49 0.86 14.91 -7.37
CA TYR A 49 0.19 13.88 -8.17
C TYR A 49 -1.08 14.39 -8.85
N ARG A 50 -1.97 15.09 -8.14
CA ARG A 50 -3.20 15.66 -8.73
C ARG A 50 -2.87 16.58 -9.90
N THR A 51 -1.96 17.53 -9.67
CA THR A 51 -1.56 18.51 -10.67
C THR A 51 -0.90 17.84 -11.89
N LEU A 52 0.00 16.88 -11.67
CA LEU A 52 0.73 16.26 -12.78
C LEU A 52 -0.12 15.25 -13.54
N SER A 53 -0.92 14.43 -12.86
CA SER A 53 -1.81 13.44 -13.48
C SER A 53 -2.92 14.09 -14.32
N ALA A 54 -3.34 15.31 -13.99
CA ALA A 54 -4.28 16.11 -14.77
C ALA A 54 -3.66 16.66 -16.07
N LYS A 55 -2.36 17.00 -16.06
CA LYS A 55 -1.65 17.58 -17.21
C LYS A 55 -1.16 16.52 -18.20
N LEU A 56 -0.78 15.34 -17.70
CA LEU A 56 -0.24 14.29 -18.52
C LEU A 56 -1.36 13.51 -19.24
N PRO A 57 -1.14 13.08 -20.50
CA PRO A 57 -2.06 12.15 -21.15
C PRO A 57 -2.12 10.85 -20.35
N LYS A 58 -3.28 10.17 -20.41
CA LYS A 58 -3.43 8.85 -19.81
C LYS A 58 -2.47 7.88 -20.52
N ALA A 59 -1.65 7.20 -19.73
CA ALA A 59 -0.88 6.06 -20.19
C ALA A 59 -1.81 4.86 -20.44
N GLY A 60 -1.35 3.86 -21.19
CA GLY A 60 -2.07 2.60 -21.33
C GLY A 60 -2.26 1.89 -19.99
N CYS A 61 -1.25 1.98 -19.14
CA CYS A 61 -1.28 1.50 -17.76
C CYS A 61 -0.53 2.47 -16.84
N SER A 62 -1.07 2.73 -15.66
CA SER A 62 -0.37 3.45 -14.58
C SER A 62 -0.26 2.55 -13.36
N LEU A 63 0.89 2.57 -12.70
CA LEU A 63 1.20 1.84 -11.46
C LEU A 63 1.77 2.80 -10.42
N ALA A 64 1.47 2.58 -9.15
CA ALA A 64 2.03 3.34 -8.04
C ALA A 64 2.95 2.46 -7.19
N TYR A 65 4.04 3.04 -6.69
CA TYR A 65 5.02 2.37 -5.83
C TYR A 65 5.29 3.26 -4.61
N PHE A 66 5.30 2.64 -3.44
CA PHE A 66 5.62 3.30 -2.17
C PHE A 66 6.01 2.25 -1.13
N HIS A 67 6.72 2.61 -0.07
CA HIS A 67 7.21 1.59 0.87
C HIS A 67 6.18 1.20 1.92
N ILE A 68 5.58 2.18 2.61
CA ILE A 68 4.62 1.98 3.71
C ILE A 68 3.21 1.85 3.12
N PRO A 69 2.46 0.77 3.45
CA PRO A 69 1.11 0.57 2.98
C PRO A 69 0.16 1.71 3.35
N LEU A 70 -0.78 2.00 2.46
CA LEU A 70 -1.89 2.93 2.71
C LEU A 70 -2.82 2.40 3.81
N PRO A 71 -3.43 3.27 4.63
CA PRO A 71 -4.36 2.85 5.69
C PRO A 71 -5.53 2.01 5.15
N GLN A 72 -5.93 2.22 3.89
CA GLN A 72 -7.00 1.45 3.23
C GLN A 72 -6.69 -0.04 3.07
N CYS A 73 -5.43 -0.46 3.20
CA CYS A 73 -5.07 -1.87 3.19
C CYS A 73 -5.48 -2.58 4.50
N ALA A 74 -5.68 -1.81 5.59
CA ALA A 74 -6.02 -2.37 6.88
C ALA A 74 -7.39 -3.06 6.86
N GLY A 75 -7.43 -4.36 7.17
CA GLY A 75 -8.66 -5.15 7.24
C GLY A 75 -9.19 -5.64 5.90
N LEU A 76 -8.52 -5.34 4.78
CA LEU A 76 -8.89 -5.93 3.49
C LEU A 76 -8.65 -7.44 3.47
N GLN A 77 -9.46 -8.13 2.69
CA GLN A 77 -9.28 -9.55 2.39
C GLN A 77 -8.34 -9.71 1.20
N PRO A 78 -7.31 -10.57 1.31
CA PRO A 78 -6.49 -10.92 0.16
C PRO A 78 -7.37 -11.53 -0.95
N VAL A 79 -7.22 -11.02 -2.16
CA VAL A 79 -7.76 -11.63 -3.40
C VAL A 79 -6.78 -12.65 -3.99
N ALA A 80 -5.49 -12.55 -3.63
CA ALA A 80 -4.45 -13.53 -3.90
C ALA A 80 -3.38 -13.47 -2.79
N GLY A 81 -2.57 -14.53 -2.64
CA GLY A 81 -1.53 -14.61 -1.62
C GLY A 81 -2.07 -14.74 -0.19
N GLN A 82 -1.19 -14.55 0.80
CA GLN A 82 -1.48 -14.67 2.23
C GLN A 82 -0.84 -13.52 3.03
N GLN A 83 -1.64 -12.86 3.87
CA GLN A 83 -1.11 -11.89 4.82
C GLN A 83 -0.49 -12.62 6.02
N ARG A 84 0.84 -12.79 6.02
CA ARG A 84 1.56 -13.59 7.05
C ARG A 84 2.21 -12.77 8.16
N THR A 85 1.88 -11.49 8.30
CA THR A 85 2.45 -10.64 9.36
C THR A 85 2.18 -11.19 10.77
N PHE A 86 0.99 -11.78 11.00
CA PHE A 86 0.69 -12.44 12.27
C PHE A 86 1.51 -13.72 12.48
N ASP A 87 1.69 -14.54 11.45
CA ASP A 87 2.54 -15.73 11.51
C ASP A 87 4.00 -15.37 11.79
N ALA A 88 4.51 -14.30 11.18
CA ALA A 88 5.83 -13.76 11.46
C ALA A 88 5.97 -13.32 12.93
N ALA A 89 4.95 -12.64 13.49
CA ALA A 89 4.92 -12.24 14.89
C ALA A 89 4.86 -13.46 15.85
N LEU A 90 4.15 -14.52 15.48
CA LEU A 90 4.11 -15.78 16.23
C LEU A 90 5.48 -16.47 16.24
N LEU A 91 6.15 -16.53 15.08
CA LEU A 91 7.46 -17.17 14.91
C LEU A 91 8.58 -16.40 15.60
N SER A 92 8.52 -15.05 15.60
CA SER A 92 9.50 -14.20 16.28
C SER A 92 9.30 -14.11 17.80
N GLY A 93 8.23 -14.71 18.33
CA GLY A 93 7.91 -14.66 19.76
C GLY A 93 7.36 -13.32 20.24
N MET A 94 6.98 -12.42 19.32
CA MET A 94 6.36 -11.13 19.65
C MET A 94 4.92 -11.25 20.17
N VAL A 95 4.28 -12.42 20.01
CA VAL A 95 2.96 -12.70 20.58
C VAL A 95 3.10 -13.30 21.98
N PRO A 96 2.68 -12.59 23.06
CA PRO A 96 2.81 -13.08 24.43
C PRO A 96 1.86 -14.26 24.73
N ARG A 97 2.22 -15.08 25.71
CA ARG A 97 1.30 -16.10 26.26
C ARG A 97 0.17 -15.40 27.05
N PRO A 98 -1.10 -15.83 26.94
CA PRO A 98 -1.59 -17.08 26.34
C PRO A 98 -1.99 -16.99 24.86
N TRP A 99 -1.90 -15.82 24.22
CA TRP A 99 -2.40 -15.59 22.85
C TRP A 99 -1.72 -16.43 21.76
N ARG A 100 -0.49 -16.88 22.04
CA ARG A 100 0.25 -17.83 21.20
C ARG A 100 -0.29 -19.28 21.28
N TRP A 101 -1.20 -19.59 22.20
CA TRP A 101 -1.78 -20.94 22.32
C TRP A 101 -2.79 -21.20 21.20
N GLU A 102 -2.78 -22.42 20.65
CA GLU A 102 -3.51 -22.82 19.43
C GLU A 102 -4.97 -22.34 19.35
N PRO A 103 -5.85 -22.53 20.35
CA PRO A 103 -7.24 -22.11 20.22
C PRO A 103 -7.43 -20.59 20.24
N PHE A 104 -6.51 -19.82 20.84
CA PHE A 104 -6.53 -18.35 20.69
C PHE A 104 -6.05 -17.93 19.31
N THR A 105 -5.01 -18.57 18.78
CA THR A 105 -4.50 -18.33 17.41
C THR A 105 -5.59 -18.64 16.37
N SER A 106 -6.26 -19.78 16.51
CA SER A 106 -7.39 -20.18 15.66
C SER A 106 -8.57 -19.20 15.75
N LEU A 107 -8.88 -18.69 16.95
CA LEU A 107 -9.91 -17.67 17.13
C LEU A 107 -9.54 -16.33 16.48
N VAL A 108 -8.29 -15.88 16.61
CA VAL A 108 -7.79 -14.66 15.95
C VAL A 108 -7.93 -14.76 14.44
N ARG A 109 -7.57 -15.93 13.86
CA ARG A 109 -7.72 -16.23 12.44
C ARG A 109 -9.18 -16.28 11.99
N LEU A 110 -10.04 -16.94 12.77
CA LEU A 110 -11.49 -17.02 12.51
C LEU A 110 -12.12 -15.61 12.46
N LEU A 111 -11.70 -14.73 13.38
CA LEU A 111 -12.15 -13.35 13.43
C LEU A 111 -11.45 -12.44 12.39
N GLY A 112 -10.54 -12.97 11.59
CA GLY A 112 -9.76 -12.22 10.60
C GLY A 112 -8.84 -11.14 11.20
N LYS A 113 -8.56 -11.24 12.52
CA LYS A 113 -7.73 -10.27 13.25
C LYS A 113 -6.23 -10.47 13.03
N ASP A 114 -5.85 -11.53 12.34
CA ASP A 114 -4.50 -11.82 11.86
C ASP A 114 -4.15 -11.08 10.56
N ARG A 115 -5.16 -10.54 9.85
CA ARG A 115 -5.02 -9.85 8.56
C ARG A 115 -4.58 -8.38 8.73
N VAL A 116 -3.61 -8.16 9.60
CA VAL A 116 -3.10 -6.83 9.93
C VAL A 116 -1.98 -6.48 8.96
N VAL A 117 -2.20 -5.45 8.15
CA VAL A 117 -1.16 -4.79 7.35
C VAL A 117 -0.54 -3.69 8.22
N GLY A 118 0.79 -3.60 8.24
CA GLY A 118 1.53 -2.52 8.89
C GLY A 118 1.44 -1.21 8.11
N SER A 119 0.22 -0.68 7.99
CA SER A 119 -0.06 0.57 7.31
C SER A 119 0.06 1.76 8.27
N SER A 120 0.26 2.96 7.70
CA SER A 120 0.06 4.20 8.45
C SER A 120 -1.37 4.26 9.00
N LYS A 121 -1.54 4.93 10.15
CA LYS A 121 -2.86 5.29 10.68
C LYS A 121 -3.35 6.66 10.17
N LEU A 122 -2.51 7.38 9.44
CA LEU A 122 -2.79 8.72 8.97
C LEU A 122 -3.31 8.71 7.54
N GLU A 123 -4.48 9.29 7.35
CA GLU A 123 -5.06 9.51 6.04
C GLU A 123 -4.43 10.71 5.33
N SER A 124 -3.72 10.45 4.24
CA SER A 124 -3.10 11.49 3.39
C SER A 124 -4.02 12.01 2.29
N GLY A 125 -5.07 11.26 1.95
CA GLY A 125 -5.89 11.52 0.77
C GLY A 125 -5.27 11.05 -0.56
N LEU A 126 -4.11 10.39 -0.55
CA LEU A 126 -3.52 9.82 -1.76
C LEU A 126 -4.44 8.79 -2.41
N PHE A 127 -5.02 7.88 -1.62
CA PHE A 127 -5.94 6.87 -2.15
C PHE A 127 -7.14 7.50 -2.88
N ALA A 128 -7.75 8.52 -2.28
CA ALA A 128 -8.86 9.25 -2.90
C ALA A 128 -8.43 9.89 -4.23
N ALA A 129 -7.23 10.49 -4.28
CA ALA A 129 -6.70 11.07 -5.51
C ALA A 129 -6.45 10.01 -6.61
N LEU A 130 -5.92 8.83 -6.23
CA LEU A 130 -5.73 7.71 -7.16
C LEU A 130 -7.07 7.20 -7.71
N ALA A 131 -8.05 6.99 -6.82
CA ALA A 131 -9.38 6.51 -7.17
C ALA A 131 -10.15 7.49 -8.05
N GLU A 132 -10.08 8.80 -7.75
CA GLU A 132 -10.71 9.87 -8.54
C GLU A 132 -10.15 9.95 -9.97
N ARG A 133 -8.82 9.84 -10.12
CA ARG A 133 -8.18 9.88 -11.45
C ARG A 133 -8.51 8.63 -12.28
N ALA A 134 -8.69 7.49 -11.60
CA ALA A 134 -9.04 6.19 -12.17
C ALA A 134 -8.11 5.76 -13.32
N ASP A 135 -6.81 6.02 -13.19
CA ASP A 135 -5.76 5.60 -14.14
C ASP A 135 -4.82 4.55 -13.54
N VAL A 136 -4.48 4.68 -12.26
CA VAL A 136 -3.64 3.72 -11.53
C VAL A 136 -4.40 2.41 -11.32
N ARG A 137 -3.85 1.31 -11.85
CA ARG A 137 -4.46 -0.03 -11.76
C ARG A 137 -3.99 -0.81 -10.55
N ALA A 138 -2.74 -0.62 -10.15
CA ALA A 138 -2.17 -1.28 -8.98
C ALA A 138 -1.16 -0.39 -8.26
N CYS A 139 -1.10 -0.58 -6.95
CA CYS A 139 -0.13 -0.06 -6.03
C CYS A 139 0.75 -1.20 -5.55
N PHE A 140 2.06 -0.98 -5.49
CA PHE A 140 3.05 -1.92 -4.97
C PHE A 140 3.71 -1.32 -3.74
N PHE A 141 3.80 -2.11 -2.66
CA PHE A 141 4.41 -1.67 -1.41
C PHE A 141 5.08 -2.80 -0.65
N GLY A 142 5.81 -2.45 0.40
CA GLY A 142 6.54 -3.40 1.23
C GLY A 142 6.35 -3.08 2.70
N HIS A 143 7.47 -2.97 3.43
CA HIS A 143 7.60 -2.66 4.86
C HIS A 143 7.48 -3.83 5.83
N ASP A 144 6.40 -4.61 5.80
CA ASP A 144 6.18 -5.74 6.72
C ASP A 144 7.08 -6.98 6.49
N HIS A 145 7.89 -7.01 5.42
CA HIS A 145 8.79 -8.05 4.90
C HIS A 145 8.23 -9.48 4.70
N PHE A 146 7.08 -9.81 5.26
CA PHE A 146 6.59 -11.18 5.41
C PHE A 146 5.31 -11.50 4.65
N SER A 147 4.73 -10.54 3.93
CA SER A 147 3.50 -10.75 3.16
C SER A 147 3.78 -10.99 1.68
N ASP A 148 2.86 -11.68 1.00
CA ASP A 148 2.77 -11.83 -0.45
C ASP A 148 1.32 -11.55 -0.94
N ALA A 149 0.53 -10.87 -0.11
CA ALA A 149 -0.89 -10.67 -0.34
C ALA A 149 -1.17 -9.56 -1.37
N VAL A 150 -2.15 -9.82 -2.21
CA VAL A 150 -2.77 -8.82 -3.09
C VAL A 150 -4.17 -8.52 -2.58
N PHE A 151 -4.51 -7.26 -2.43
CA PHE A 151 -5.83 -6.78 -2.04
C PHE A 151 -6.48 -5.98 -3.17
N LEU A 152 -7.79 -5.79 -3.10
CA LEU A 152 -8.54 -4.97 -4.06
C LEU A 152 -9.42 -3.97 -3.31
N ALA A 153 -9.26 -2.68 -3.61
CA ALA A 153 -10.15 -1.62 -3.10
C ALA A 153 -10.46 -0.60 -4.19
N GLN A 154 -11.75 -0.32 -4.41
CA GLN A 154 -12.26 0.62 -5.41
C GLN A 154 -11.65 0.46 -6.81
N GLY A 155 -11.43 -0.79 -7.24
CA GLY A 155 -10.86 -1.10 -8.56
C GLY A 155 -9.34 -0.94 -8.68
N ILE A 156 -8.65 -0.65 -7.57
CA ILE A 156 -7.19 -0.57 -7.50
C ILE A 156 -6.66 -1.79 -6.74
N TYR A 157 -5.70 -2.50 -7.35
CA TYR A 157 -5.00 -3.59 -6.68
C TYR A 157 -3.91 -3.05 -5.75
N PHE A 158 -3.72 -3.70 -4.61
CA PHE A 158 -2.70 -3.40 -3.62
C PHE A 158 -1.84 -4.64 -3.44
N ALA A 159 -0.70 -4.67 -4.11
CA ALA A 159 0.20 -5.81 -4.10
C ALA A 159 1.36 -5.55 -3.13
N TYR A 160 1.52 -6.49 -2.21
CA TYR A 160 2.70 -6.60 -1.36
C TYR A 160 3.83 -7.34 -2.10
#